data_AF-A0A2R7RF54-F1
#
_entry.id   AF-A0A2R7RF54-F1
#
_cell.length_a   1.000
_cell.length_b   1.000
_cell.length_c   1.000
_cell.angle_alpha   90.00
_cell.angle_beta   90.00
_cell.angle_gamma   90.00
#
_symmetry.space_group_name_H-M   'P 1'
#
loop_
_entity.id
_entity.type
_entity.pdbx_description
1 polymer ?
#
loop_
_entity_poly.entity_id
_entity_poly.type
_entity_poly.pdbx_seq_one_letter_code
_entity_poly.pdbx_strand_id
1 'polypeptide(L)'
;MYFAAARWRDECLIGNNSLFSGQSVDGGSAAAELVAAFVEQPDIGDGKFVPKLKSQLANVSTDAVQVAAELLYIHFLIISTESIRGDTKRDHVNAVIAFREEGTTRIPTDLVHALMGGAARPGQGFNSYRWKMFGYLIRIFEHFKTLSIDARRSALADLSSFKDSIRFIDDQTAWSQRYALEHMLFPEQTPAIISRDDREMVQASFAAATGEQRSIEEIVHGLDPNVSYGTRQGVNLYRTPHREKWKGTDKKVELYVAWAQKIWQLGSLDGRERDWKVELAKTTGQALHTIATGGDVVGHLKKVLSPSSLVDYRAADDFLTWVSNNEAKAVKALGELTRSPGPESIDRFLEFIPRDGQLAGDGARLSLATALLLATDVEQLPPWRHTSAELTVRLTNGYRPQQSATAGEKYVLFLERLDLIMNAMKAHGTPLRDRLDAQALAWTIATRHLPLPGLGRKEVLVRGSHAGMT
;
A
#
# COMPACT_ATOMS: atom_id res chain seq x y z
N MET A 1 -2.51 3.13 -8.77
CA MET A 1 -1.42 2.43 -9.46
C MET A 1 -1.94 1.49 -10.55
N TYR A 2 -2.59 0.37 -10.23
CA TYR A 2 -3.01 -0.64 -11.24
C TYR A 2 -3.90 -0.08 -12.36
N PHE A 3 -4.80 0.85 -12.06
CA PHE A 3 -5.60 1.53 -13.09
C PHE A 3 -4.73 2.31 -14.11
N ALA A 4 -3.67 2.98 -13.66
CA ALA A 4 -2.74 3.67 -14.55
C ALA A 4 -1.91 2.68 -15.40
N ALA A 5 -1.52 1.54 -14.83
CA ALA A 5 -0.84 0.48 -15.56
C ALA A 5 -1.75 -0.16 -16.64
N ALA A 6 -3.02 -0.40 -16.31
CA ALA A 6 -4.03 -0.88 -17.26
C ALA A 6 -4.28 0.14 -18.38
N ARG A 7 -4.39 1.44 -18.05
CA ARG A 7 -4.48 2.51 -19.07
C ARG A 7 -3.29 2.49 -20.01
N TRP A 8 -2.07 2.40 -19.48
CA TRP A 8 -0.87 2.31 -20.30
C TRP A 8 -0.85 1.06 -21.19
N ARG A 9 -1.29 -0.10 -20.66
CA ARG A 9 -1.44 -1.33 -21.46
C ARG A 9 -2.42 -1.13 -22.62
N ASP A 10 -3.61 -0.66 -22.32
CA ASP A 10 -4.74 -0.67 -23.25
C ASP A 10 -4.68 0.48 -24.26
N GLU A 11 -4.36 1.69 -23.80
CA GLU A 11 -4.38 2.89 -24.63
C GLU A 11 -3.03 3.17 -25.31
N CYS A 12 -1.91 2.78 -24.68
CA CYS A 12 -0.56 3.13 -25.17
C CYS A 12 0.20 1.96 -25.79
N LEU A 13 0.27 0.79 -25.13
CA LEU A 13 0.98 -0.38 -25.67
C LEU A 13 0.16 -1.04 -26.78
N ILE A 14 -1.12 -1.32 -26.52
CA ILE A 14 -2.04 -1.86 -27.54
C ILE A 14 -2.42 -0.74 -28.52
N GLY A 15 -3.04 0.33 -28.03
CA GLY A 15 -3.38 1.52 -28.82
C GLY A 15 -2.16 2.35 -29.25
N ASN A 16 -2.39 3.56 -29.76
CA ASN A 16 -1.35 4.53 -30.10
C ASN A 16 -1.60 5.88 -29.40
N ASN A 17 -2.28 5.87 -28.26
CA ASN A 17 -2.57 7.10 -27.53
C ASN A 17 -1.47 7.41 -26.51
N SER A 18 -1.23 8.70 -26.29
CA SER A 18 -0.43 9.19 -25.17
C SER A 18 -1.14 8.91 -23.86
N LEU A 19 -0.38 8.44 -22.87
CA LEU A 19 -0.89 8.19 -21.52
C LEU A 19 -1.37 9.46 -20.83
N PHE A 20 -0.73 10.61 -21.10
CA PHE A 20 -1.05 11.87 -20.45
C PHE A 20 -2.15 12.66 -21.17
N SER A 21 -2.16 12.69 -22.50
CA SER A 21 -3.15 13.47 -23.25
C SER A 21 -4.38 12.68 -23.68
N GLY A 22 -4.27 11.34 -23.75
CA GLY A 22 -5.29 10.47 -24.35
C GLY A 22 -5.44 10.63 -25.87
N GLN A 23 -4.65 11.51 -26.50
CA GLN A 23 -4.66 11.73 -27.95
C GLN A 23 -3.71 10.77 -28.65
N SER A 24 -3.97 10.51 -29.93
CA SER A 24 -3.06 9.72 -30.76
C SER A 24 -1.68 10.38 -30.84
N VAL A 25 -0.63 9.58 -30.71
CA VAL A 25 0.77 9.96 -30.93
C VAL A 25 1.40 9.03 -31.96
N ASP A 26 2.40 9.51 -32.71
CA ASP A 26 3.18 8.61 -33.56
C ASP A 26 4.19 7.82 -32.71
N GLY A 27 3.67 6.84 -31.97
CA GLY A 27 4.47 6.03 -31.05
C GLY A 27 5.60 5.26 -31.73
N GLY A 28 5.43 4.89 -33.01
CA GLY A 28 6.46 4.18 -33.77
C GLY A 28 7.68 5.07 -34.05
N SER A 29 7.44 6.25 -34.62
CA SER A 29 8.49 7.23 -34.87
C SER A 29 9.14 7.71 -33.56
N ALA A 30 8.34 8.02 -32.54
CA ALA A 30 8.82 8.41 -31.22
C ALA A 30 9.73 7.34 -30.59
N ALA A 31 9.36 6.05 -30.67
CA ALA A 31 10.17 4.97 -30.15
C ALA A 31 11.51 4.84 -30.89
N ALA A 32 11.50 4.92 -32.22
CA ALA A 32 12.71 4.86 -33.04
C ALA A 32 13.68 6.01 -32.73
N GLU A 33 13.15 7.24 -32.55
CA GLU A 33 13.95 8.39 -32.14
C GLU A 33 14.61 8.18 -30.76
N LEU A 34 13.85 7.66 -29.78
CA LEU A 34 14.38 7.38 -28.44
C LEU A 34 15.44 6.27 -28.46
N VAL A 35 15.27 5.26 -29.29
CA VAL A 35 16.28 4.21 -29.47
C VAL A 35 17.59 4.80 -30.01
N ALA A 36 17.52 5.55 -31.10
CA ALA A 36 18.70 6.14 -31.73
C ALA A 36 19.41 7.15 -30.81
N ALA A 37 18.63 8.00 -30.12
CA ALA A 37 19.16 9.10 -29.31
C ALA A 37 19.63 8.68 -27.90
N PHE A 38 19.02 7.65 -27.31
CA PHE A 38 19.30 7.26 -25.92
C PHE A 38 19.90 5.86 -25.79
N VAL A 39 19.28 4.86 -26.43
CA VAL A 39 19.67 3.45 -26.25
C VAL A 39 20.95 3.13 -27.00
N GLU A 40 21.10 3.61 -28.23
CA GLU A 40 22.27 3.37 -29.09
C GLU A 40 23.40 4.38 -28.86
N GLN A 41 23.10 5.48 -28.17
CA GLN A 41 24.06 6.51 -27.79
C GLN A 41 24.05 6.74 -26.27
N PRO A 42 24.38 5.72 -25.45
CA PRO A 42 24.36 5.87 -24.00
C PRO A 42 25.43 6.86 -23.55
N ASP A 43 25.02 7.90 -22.82
CA ASP A 43 25.97 8.75 -22.11
C ASP A 43 26.44 8.04 -20.82
N ILE A 44 27.71 7.59 -20.81
CA ILE A 44 28.36 6.91 -19.68
C ILE A 44 29.17 7.89 -18.82
N GLY A 45 29.26 9.17 -19.20
CA GLY A 45 30.01 10.19 -18.45
C GLY A 45 29.42 10.54 -17.08
N ASP A 46 30.08 11.46 -16.37
CA ASP A 46 29.58 11.96 -15.09
C ASP A 46 28.32 12.81 -15.27
N GLY A 47 27.44 12.80 -14.26
CA GLY A 47 26.27 13.67 -14.23
C GLY A 47 25.00 12.99 -13.71
N LYS A 48 23.97 13.80 -13.50
CA LYS A 48 22.65 13.31 -13.05
C LYS A 48 21.82 12.86 -14.26
N PHE A 49 20.99 11.84 -14.06
CA PHE A 49 20.14 11.25 -15.11
C PHE A 49 19.36 12.27 -15.95
N VAL A 50 18.63 13.20 -15.33
CA VAL A 50 17.75 14.14 -16.06
C VAL A 50 18.53 15.12 -16.96
N PRO A 51 19.58 15.81 -16.50
CA PRO A 51 20.44 16.61 -17.38
C PRO A 51 21.02 15.83 -18.57
N LYS A 52 21.47 14.59 -18.35
CA LYS A 52 22.02 13.74 -19.43
C LYS A 52 20.94 13.38 -20.45
N LEU A 53 19.77 12.98 -19.97
CA LEU A 53 18.61 12.71 -20.82
C LEU A 53 18.21 13.96 -21.63
N LYS A 54 18.25 15.16 -21.05
CA LYS A 54 17.99 16.41 -21.79
C LYS A 54 18.93 16.60 -22.98
N SER A 55 20.22 16.35 -22.76
CA SER A 55 21.23 16.46 -23.82
C SER A 55 21.02 15.40 -24.91
N GLN A 56 20.76 14.15 -24.53
CA GLN A 56 20.51 13.06 -25.47
C GLN A 56 19.25 13.32 -26.31
N LEU A 57 18.20 13.91 -25.72
CA LEU A 57 16.94 14.21 -26.39
C LEU A 57 16.87 15.62 -27.02
N ALA A 58 18.00 16.31 -27.19
CA ALA A 58 18.00 17.70 -27.68
C ALA A 58 17.40 17.86 -29.09
N ASN A 59 17.56 16.84 -29.94
CA ASN A 59 17.19 16.87 -31.35
C ASN A 59 16.02 15.94 -31.71
N VAL A 60 15.37 15.31 -30.71
CA VAL A 60 14.18 14.49 -30.96
C VAL A 60 12.91 15.35 -31.00
N SER A 61 11.85 14.77 -31.55
CA SER A 61 10.51 15.34 -31.66
C SER A 61 9.85 15.53 -30.30
N THR A 62 8.80 16.36 -30.29
CA THR A 62 7.94 16.55 -29.12
C THR A 62 7.26 15.24 -28.68
N ASP A 63 6.81 14.44 -29.64
CA ASP A 63 6.20 13.12 -29.38
C ASP A 63 7.19 12.18 -28.70
N ALA A 64 8.46 12.16 -29.13
CA ALA A 64 9.52 11.40 -28.47
C ALA A 64 9.75 11.86 -27.02
N VAL A 65 9.78 13.16 -26.76
CA VAL A 65 9.90 13.70 -25.38
C VAL A 65 8.67 13.34 -24.53
N GLN A 66 7.46 13.41 -25.11
CA GLN A 66 6.22 13.00 -24.44
C GLN A 66 6.27 11.52 -24.03
N VAL A 67 6.61 10.63 -24.97
CA VAL A 67 6.78 9.19 -24.70
C VAL A 67 7.87 8.94 -23.65
N ALA A 68 8.99 9.66 -23.72
CA ALA A 68 10.05 9.54 -22.71
C ALA A 68 9.56 9.89 -21.29
N ALA A 69 8.76 10.96 -21.15
CA ALA A 69 8.17 11.33 -19.87
C ALA A 69 7.17 10.27 -19.36
N GLU A 70 6.35 9.71 -20.25
CA GLU A 70 5.39 8.65 -19.92
C GLU A 70 6.08 7.33 -19.52
N LEU A 71 7.15 6.93 -20.20
CA LEU A 71 7.94 5.75 -19.81
C LEU A 71 8.62 5.96 -18.45
N LEU A 72 9.09 7.19 -18.17
CA LEU A 72 9.67 7.51 -16.86
C LEU A 72 8.59 7.48 -15.75
N TYR A 73 7.35 7.88 -16.08
CA TYR A 73 6.21 7.71 -15.19
C TYR A 73 5.97 6.23 -14.87
N ILE A 74 5.97 5.35 -15.88
CA ILE A 74 5.81 3.90 -15.70
C ILE A 74 6.93 3.30 -14.85
N HIS A 75 8.18 3.75 -15.03
CA HIS A 75 9.32 3.36 -14.20
C HIS A 75 9.08 3.63 -12.70
N PHE A 76 8.49 4.78 -12.37
CA PHE A 76 8.24 5.17 -10.98
C PHE A 76 6.93 4.62 -10.39
N LEU A 77 5.98 4.19 -11.24
CA LEU A 77 4.63 3.84 -10.84
C LEU A 77 4.59 2.72 -9.79
N ILE A 78 5.44 1.71 -9.92
CA ILE A 78 5.50 0.55 -9.01
C ILE A 78 6.14 0.87 -7.65
N ILE A 79 6.92 1.95 -7.55
CA ILE A 79 7.81 2.19 -6.42
C ILE A 79 7.04 2.69 -5.22
N SER A 80 7.24 2.10 -4.04
CA SER A 80 6.56 2.54 -2.82
C SER A 80 6.94 3.97 -2.43
N THR A 81 6.01 4.72 -1.86
CA THR A 81 6.25 6.11 -1.40
C THR A 81 7.15 6.22 -0.18
N GLU A 82 7.41 5.10 0.49
CA GLU A 82 8.43 5.01 1.53
C GLU A 82 9.85 5.10 0.93
N SER A 83 10.05 4.59 -0.28
CA SER A 83 11.33 4.63 -0.97
C SER A 83 11.53 5.91 -1.76
N ILE A 84 10.52 6.32 -2.54
CA ILE A 84 10.53 7.58 -3.30
C ILE A 84 9.14 8.20 -3.19
N ARG A 85 9.04 9.39 -2.59
CA ARG A 85 7.76 10.09 -2.41
C ARG A 85 7.10 10.42 -3.76
N GLY A 86 5.78 10.46 -3.80
CA GLY A 86 5.00 10.75 -5.01
C GLY A 86 5.30 12.14 -5.61
N ASP A 87 5.54 13.15 -4.77
CA ASP A 87 6.01 14.47 -5.18
C ASP A 87 7.34 14.37 -5.95
N THR A 88 8.31 13.63 -5.41
CA THR A 88 9.62 13.42 -6.01
C THR A 88 9.53 12.66 -7.33
N LYS A 89 8.66 11.63 -7.43
CA LYS A 89 8.41 10.91 -8.68
C LYS A 89 7.84 11.86 -9.75
N ARG A 90 6.85 12.66 -9.37
CA ARG A 90 6.21 13.65 -10.24
C ARG A 90 7.21 14.68 -10.73
N ASP A 91 8.07 15.18 -9.85
CA ASP A 91 9.06 16.20 -10.20
C ASP A 91 10.09 15.68 -11.22
N HIS A 92 10.47 14.39 -11.14
CA HIS A 92 11.32 13.77 -12.16
C HIS A 92 10.64 13.70 -13.54
N VAL A 93 9.35 13.35 -13.58
CA VAL A 93 8.58 13.26 -14.83
C VAL A 93 8.36 14.67 -15.41
N ASN A 94 7.96 15.63 -14.59
CA ASN A 94 7.78 17.02 -14.98
C ASN A 94 9.07 17.65 -15.53
N ALA A 95 10.24 17.26 -15.00
CA ALA A 95 11.51 17.74 -15.52
C ALA A 95 11.77 17.30 -16.96
N VAL A 96 11.28 16.12 -17.38
CA VAL A 96 11.39 15.64 -18.77
C VAL A 96 10.35 16.35 -19.67
N ILE A 97 9.11 16.52 -19.18
CA ILE A 97 8.06 17.30 -19.87
C ILE A 97 8.61 18.71 -20.21
N ALA A 98 9.31 19.34 -19.26
CA ALA A 98 9.90 20.67 -19.43
C ALA A 98 10.99 20.77 -20.52
N PHE A 99 11.44 19.66 -21.12
CA PHE A 99 12.35 19.72 -22.28
C PHE A 99 11.66 20.34 -23.51
N ARG A 100 10.33 20.20 -23.60
CA ARG A 100 9.47 20.73 -24.66
C ARG A 100 8.13 21.20 -24.06
N GLU A 101 8.17 22.14 -23.11
CA GLU A 101 6.98 22.53 -22.32
C GLU A 101 5.79 22.99 -23.19
N GLU A 102 6.05 23.67 -24.31
CA GLU A 102 4.99 24.18 -25.20
C GLU A 102 4.24 23.07 -25.97
N GLY A 103 4.86 21.91 -26.18
CA GLY A 103 4.30 20.83 -26.99
C GLY A 103 3.93 19.56 -26.23
N THR A 104 4.36 19.44 -24.97
CA THR A 104 4.10 18.25 -24.14
C THR A 104 2.92 18.47 -23.19
N THR A 105 2.23 17.37 -22.86
CA THR A 105 1.10 17.38 -21.95
C THR A 105 1.55 17.06 -20.52
N ARG A 106 1.07 17.84 -19.55
CA ARG A 106 1.33 17.62 -18.12
C ARG A 106 0.64 16.35 -17.63
N ILE A 107 1.16 15.78 -16.53
CA ILE A 107 0.58 14.57 -15.92
C ILE A 107 -0.86 14.87 -15.43
N PRO A 108 -1.89 14.14 -15.89
CA PRO A 108 -3.26 14.24 -15.40
C PRO A 108 -3.40 14.01 -13.89
N THR A 109 -4.41 14.61 -13.27
CA THR A 109 -4.62 14.57 -11.80
C THR A 109 -4.76 13.16 -11.25
N ASP A 110 -5.48 12.27 -11.94
CA ASP A 110 -5.64 10.86 -11.55
C ASP A 110 -4.31 10.10 -11.63
N LEU A 111 -3.48 10.40 -12.64
CA LEU A 111 -2.13 9.83 -12.77
C LEU A 111 -1.14 10.39 -11.75
N VAL A 112 -1.25 11.66 -11.37
CA VAL A 112 -0.52 12.24 -10.22
C VAL A 112 -0.89 11.52 -8.93
N HIS A 113 -2.18 11.29 -8.68
CA HIS A 113 -2.64 10.55 -7.52
C HIS A 113 -2.10 9.10 -7.53
N ALA A 114 -2.01 8.46 -8.69
CA ALA A 114 -1.44 7.12 -8.80
C ALA A 114 0.05 7.04 -8.40
N LEU A 115 0.85 8.11 -8.57
CA LEU A 115 2.25 8.17 -8.10
C LEU A 115 2.38 8.25 -6.58
N MET A 116 1.32 8.63 -5.86
CA MET A 116 1.27 8.63 -4.40
C MET A 116 1.03 7.22 -3.81
N GLY A 117 0.88 6.21 -4.66
CA GLY A 117 0.89 4.79 -4.31
C GLY A 117 2.20 4.10 -4.69
N GLY A 118 2.16 2.77 -4.68
CA GLY A 118 3.26 1.89 -5.08
C GLY A 118 3.19 0.56 -4.33
N ALA A 119 3.88 -0.46 -4.84
CA ALA A 119 3.87 -1.81 -4.25
C ALA A 119 5.27 -2.35 -3.94
N ALA A 120 6.32 -1.89 -4.62
CA ALA A 120 7.66 -2.45 -4.49
C ALA A 120 8.65 -1.50 -3.81
N ARG A 121 9.54 -2.05 -2.99
CA ARG A 121 10.72 -1.33 -2.49
C ARG A 121 11.91 -1.64 -3.40
N PRO A 122 12.45 -0.66 -4.13
CA PRO A 122 13.63 -0.88 -4.96
C PRO A 122 14.88 -1.15 -4.13
N GLY A 123 15.77 -1.98 -4.66
CA GLY A 123 17.14 -2.13 -4.15
C GLY A 123 18.03 -0.94 -4.51
N GLN A 124 19.26 -0.93 -3.96
CA GLN A 124 20.24 0.16 -4.19
C GLN A 124 20.54 0.39 -5.67
N GLY A 125 20.54 -0.66 -6.48
CA GLY A 125 20.80 -0.59 -7.92
C GLY A 125 19.74 0.18 -8.72
N PHE A 126 18.54 0.41 -8.17
CA PHE A 126 17.45 1.06 -8.91
C PHE A 126 17.79 2.48 -9.36
N ASN A 127 18.47 3.25 -8.51
CA ASN A 127 18.89 4.60 -8.87
C ASN A 127 20.14 4.58 -9.77
N SER A 128 21.10 3.71 -9.49
CA SER A 128 22.37 3.61 -10.23
C SER A 128 22.17 3.11 -11.67
N TYR A 129 21.25 2.18 -11.88
CA TYR A 129 20.96 1.58 -13.18
C TYR A 129 19.65 2.11 -13.81
N ARG A 130 19.15 3.27 -13.34
CA ARG A 130 17.94 3.91 -13.90
C ARG A 130 18.00 4.04 -15.41
N TRP A 131 19.15 4.44 -15.95
CA TRP A 131 19.34 4.62 -17.39
C TRP A 131 19.16 3.31 -18.17
N LYS A 132 19.63 2.17 -17.63
CA LYS A 132 19.42 0.86 -18.26
C LYS A 132 17.98 0.40 -18.20
N MET A 133 17.32 0.58 -17.05
CA MET A 133 15.89 0.26 -16.91
C MET A 133 15.01 1.14 -17.80
N PHE A 134 15.39 2.40 -17.97
CA PHE A 134 14.72 3.30 -18.90
C PHE A 134 14.95 2.88 -20.36
N GLY A 135 16.17 2.50 -20.72
CA GLY A 135 16.46 1.93 -22.05
C GLY A 135 15.69 0.64 -22.32
N TYR A 136 15.54 -0.23 -21.32
CA TYR A 136 14.71 -1.43 -21.41
C TYR A 136 13.24 -1.09 -21.67
N LEU A 137 12.68 -0.08 -20.98
CA LEU A 137 11.32 0.39 -21.24
C LEU A 137 11.14 0.94 -22.65
N ILE A 138 12.13 1.67 -23.18
CA ILE A 138 12.11 2.16 -24.55
C ILE A 138 12.07 0.98 -25.54
N ARG A 139 12.92 -0.04 -25.35
CA ARG A 139 12.94 -1.26 -26.20
C ARG A 139 11.64 -2.05 -26.14
N ILE A 140 11.02 -2.15 -24.96
CA ILE A 140 9.70 -2.76 -24.81
C ILE A 140 8.67 -1.97 -25.61
N PHE A 141 8.63 -0.64 -25.44
CA PHE A 141 7.69 0.21 -26.16
C PHE A 141 7.88 0.11 -27.68
N GLU A 142 9.11 0.24 -28.16
CA GLU A 142 9.51 0.04 -29.57
C GLU A 142 8.96 -1.29 -30.11
N HIS A 143 9.29 -2.41 -29.45
CA HIS A 143 8.85 -3.74 -29.86
C HIS A 143 7.33 -3.80 -30.08
N PHE A 144 6.56 -3.36 -29.09
CA PHE A 144 5.10 -3.34 -29.22
C PHE A 144 4.62 -2.42 -30.34
N LYS A 145 5.31 -1.29 -30.62
CA LYS A 145 4.96 -0.42 -31.74
C LYS A 145 5.24 -1.03 -33.12
N THR A 146 6.20 -1.95 -33.23
CA THR A 146 6.44 -2.70 -34.49
C THR A 146 5.42 -3.80 -34.77
N LEU A 147 4.72 -4.30 -33.74
CA LEU A 147 3.71 -5.35 -33.89
C LEU A 147 2.39 -4.79 -34.44
N SER A 148 1.63 -5.65 -35.14
CA SER A 148 0.23 -5.36 -35.50
C SER A 148 -0.65 -5.27 -34.24
N ILE A 149 -1.79 -4.59 -34.35
CA ILE A 149 -2.72 -4.43 -33.21
C ILE A 149 -3.16 -5.76 -32.58
N ASP A 150 -3.40 -6.78 -33.41
CA ASP A 150 -3.81 -8.10 -32.91
C ASP A 150 -2.65 -8.83 -32.24
N ALA A 151 -1.43 -8.72 -32.78
CA ALA A 151 -0.24 -9.27 -32.13
C ALA A 151 0.06 -8.59 -30.78
N ARG A 152 -0.16 -7.27 -30.65
CA ARG A 152 -0.06 -6.55 -29.37
C ARG A 152 -1.08 -7.07 -28.35
N ARG A 153 -2.33 -7.27 -28.76
CA ARG A 153 -3.40 -7.82 -27.91
C ARG A 153 -3.05 -9.23 -27.44
N SER A 154 -2.64 -10.10 -28.34
CA SER A 154 -2.21 -11.47 -28.00
C SER A 154 -1.03 -11.47 -27.04
N ALA A 155 -0.01 -10.64 -27.29
CA ALA A 155 1.16 -10.54 -26.42
C ALA A 155 0.86 -9.99 -25.01
N LEU A 156 -0.26 -9.28 -24.81
CA LEU A 156 -0.65 -8.72 -23.50
C LEU A 156 -1.86 -9.41 -22.88
N ALA A 157 -2.31 -10.54 -23.44
CA ALA A 157 -3.46 -11.30 -22.96
C ALA A 157 -3.20 -11.95 -21.59
N ASP A 158 -2.00 -12.48 -21.39
CA ASP A 158 -1.56 -13.14 -20.15
C ASP A 158 -0.04 -13.01 -19.96
N LEU A 159 0.44 -13.39 -18.76
CA LEU A 159 1.84 -13.28 -18.38
C LEU A 159 2.76 -14.12 -19.28
N SER A 160 2.33 -15.31 -19.70
CA SER A 160 3.14 -16.22 -20.51
C SER A 160 3.38 -15.60 -21.89
N SER A 161 2.31 -15.16 -22.55
CA SER A 161 2.35 -14.49 -23.84
C SER A 161 3.19 -13.21 -23.79
N PHE A 162 3.11 -12.45 -22.68
CA PHE A 162 3.95 -11.28 -22.46
C PHE A 162 5.43 -11.63 -22.35
N LYS A 163 5.77 -12.60 -21.50
CA LYS A 163 7.15 -13.08 -21.33
C LYS A 163 7.73 -13.60 -22.64
N ASP A 164 6.97 -14.39 -23.39
CA ASP A 164 7.41 -14.92 -24.69
C ASP A 164 7.64 -13.81 -25.71
N SER A 165 6.77 -12.80 -25.74
CA SER A 165 6.87 -11.66 -26.64
C SER A 165 8.13 -10.81 -26.39
N ILE A 166 8.61 -10.72 -25.15
CA ILE A 166 9.74 -9.85 -24.79
C ILE A 166 11.06 -10.59 -24.55
N ARG A 167 11.07 -11.93 -24.66
CA ARG A 167 12.20 -12.79 -24.24
C ARG A 167 13.54 -12.50 -24.93
N PHE A 168 13.51 -11.87 -26.10
CA PHE A 168 14.70 -11.54 -26.88
C PHE A 168 15.26 -10.15 -26.57
N ILE A 169 14.54 -9.34 -25.78
CA ILE A 169 14.99 -8.03 -25.34
C ILE A 169 15.92 -8.24 -24.14
N ASP A 170 17.17 -7.78 -24.27
CA ASP A 170 18.17 -7.90 -23.20
C ASP A 170 17.72 -7.17 -21.93
N ASP A 171 17.55 -7.95 -20.85
CA ASP A 171 17.15 -7.47 -19.53
C ASP A 171 18.33 -7.41 -18.54
N GLN A 172 19.57 -7.61 -19.01
CA GLN A 172 20.74 -7.61 -18.15
C GLN A 172 20.80 -6.29 -17.37
N THR A 173 20.87 -6.39 -16.05
CA THR A 173 20.83 -5.24 -15.10
C THR A 173 19.54 -4.40 -15.12
N ALA A 174 18.51 -4.83 -15.84
CA ALA A 174 17.17 -4.25 -15.88
C ALA A 174 16.08 -5.21 -15.35
N TRP A 175 16.45 -6.35 -14.74
CA TRP A 175 15.52 -7.33 -14.17
C TRP A 175 14.41 -6.72 -13.30
N SER A 176 14.74 -5.74 -12.47
CA SER A 176 13.75 -5.07 -11.62
C SER A 176 12.69 -4.34 -12.42
N GLN A 177 13.03 -3.80 -13.59
CA GLN A 177 12.06 -3.18 -14.48
C GLN A 177 11.20 -4.22 -15.20
N ARG A 178 11.77 -5.35 -15.64
CA ARG A 178 10.98 -6.47 -16.18
C ARG A 178 9.98 -6.98 -15.14
N TYR A 179 10.43 -7.28 -13.94
CA TYR A 179 9.59 -7.74 -12.84
C TYR A 179 8.53 -6.71 -12.43
N ALA A 180 8.85 -5.41 -12.51
CA ALA A 180 7.88 -4.35 -12.31
C ALA A 180 6.77 -4.38 -13.38
N LEU A 181 7.12 -4.56 -14.66
CA LEU A 181 6.15 -4.67 -15.75
C LEU A 181 5.27 -5.92 -15.58
N GLU A 182 5.87 -7.08 -15.31
CA GLU A 182 5.15 -8.32 -15.05
C GLU A 182 4.09 -8.14 -13.95
N HIS A 183 4.45 -7.50 -12.83
CA HIS A 183 3.49 -7.26 -11.73
C HIS A 183 2.48 -6.15 -12.02
N MET A 184 2.88 -5.06 -12.67
CA MET A 184 1.94 -3.97 -12.97
C MET A 184 0.88 -4.39 -13.99
N LEU A 185 1.26 -5.24 -14.96
CA LEU A 185 0.36 -5.73 -16.02
C LEU A 185 -0.40 -6.99 -15.61
N PHE A 186 0.18 -7.85 -14.76
CA PHE A 186 -0.40 -9.12 -14.31
C PHE A 186 -0.27 -9.29 -12.78
N PRO A 187 -0.91 -8.42 -11.97
CA PRO A 187 -0.74 -8.38 -10.52
C PRO A 187 -1.26 -9.62 -9.78
N GLU A 188 -2.15 -10.37 -10.41
CA GLU A 188 -2.73 -11.60 -9.85
C GLU A 188 -1.84 -12.84 -10.08
N GLN A 189 -0.92 -12.78 -11.05
CA GLN A 189 -0.06 -13.91 -11.44
C GLN A 189 1.37 -13.77 -10.89
N THR A 190 1.77 -12.55 -10.51
CA THR A 190 3.14 -12.29 -10.04
C THR A 190 3.15 -11.47 -8.76
N PRO A 191 4.11 -11.71 -7.84
CA PRO A 191 4.21 -10.90 -6.63
C PRO A 191 4.84 -9.53 -6.92
N ALA A 192 4.57 -8.57 -6.04
CA ALA A 192 5.21 -7.24 -6.05
C ALA A 192 6.70 -7.25 -5.62
N ILE A 193 7.45 -8.28 -6.01
CA ILE A 193 8.88 -8.45 -5.73
C ILE A 193 9.65 -8.12 -7.01
N ILE A 194 10.35 -6.99 -7.02
CA ILE A 194 11.19 -6.56 -8.14
C ILE A 194 12.69 -6.82 -7.92
N SER A 195 13.07 -7.30 -6.74
CA SER A 195 14.46 -7.70 -6.46
C SER A 195 14.68 -9.14 -6.90
N ARG A 196 15.68 -9.36 -7.76
CA ARG A 196 16.07 -10.70 -8.22
C ARG A 196 16.49 -11.58 -7.04
N ASP A 197 17.32 -11.07 -6.16
CA ASP A 197 17.82 -11.80 -4.98
C ASP A 197 16.67 -12.22 -4.05
N ASP A 198 15.68 -11.35 -3.84
CA ASP A 198 14.51 -11.71 -3.02
C ASP A 198 13.65 -12.77 -3.73
N ARG A 199 13.52 -12.75 -5.06
CA ARG A 199 12.83 -13.82 -5.81
C ARG A 199 13.58 -15.16 -5.69
N GLU A 200 14.90 -15.16 -5.87
CA GLU A 200 15.75 -16.35 -5.73
C GLU A 200 15.67 -16.93 -4.31
N MET A 201 15.69 -16.07 -3.28
CA MET A 201 15.56 -16.49 -1.88
C MET A 201 14.19 -17.11 -1.58
N VAL A 202 13.10 -16.52 -2.08
CA VAL A 202 11.76 -17.14 -1.98
C VAL A 202 11.78 -18.53 -2.59
N GLN A 203 12.23 -18.68 -3.83
CA GLN A 203 12.23 -19.98 -4.52
C GLN A 203 13.07 -21.02 -3.77
N ALA A 204 14.25 -20.63 -3.29
CA ALA A 204 15.12 -21.51 -2.51
C ALA A 204 14.46 -21.96 -1.19
N SER A 205 13.82 -21.06 -0.44
CA SER A 205 13.14 -21.40 0.81
C SER A 205 11.95 -22.34 0.59
N PHE A 206 11.18 -22.14 -0.47
CA PHE A 206 10.05 -23.02 -0.79
C PHE A 206 10.51 -24.39 -1.31
N ALA A 207 11.52 -24.44 -2.17
CA ALA A 207 12.10 -25.70 -2.64
C ALA A 207 12.68 -26.52 -1.48
N ALA A 208 13.34 -25.88 -0.51
CA ALA A 208 13.84 -26.54 0.69
C ALA A 208 12.72 -27.14 1.57
N ALA A 209 11.52 -26.54 1.56
CA ALA A 209 10.38 -27.00 2.34
C ALA A 209 9.59 -28.12 1.65
N THR A 210 9.51 -28.13 0.32
CA THR A 210 8.69 -29.10 -0.44
C THR A 210 9.50 -30.19 -1.13
N GLY A 211 10.81 -30.00 -1.33
CA GLY A 211 11.65 -30.85 -2.16
C GLY A 211 11.50 -30.63 -3.67
N GLU A 212 10.68 -29.65 -4.09
CA GLU A 212 10.37 -29.37 -5.50
C GLU A 212 10.77 -27.95 -5.89
N GLN A 213 11.50 -27.82 -7.00
CA GLN A 213 11.79 -26.51 -7.57
C GLN A 213 10.53 -25.96 -8.26
N ARG A 214 10.11 -24.75 -7.88
CA ARG A 214 8.97 -24.05 -8.47
C ARG A 214 9.36 -22.62 -8.87
N SER A 215 8.74 -22.13 -9.93
CA SER A 215 8.73 -20.72 -10.29
C SER A 215 8.06 -19.88 -9.20
N ILE A 216 8.33 -18.57 -9.18
CA ILE A 216 7.70 -17.70 -8.18
C ILE A 216 6.19 -17.56 -8.41
N GLU A 217 5.76 -17.68 -9.66
CA GLU A 217 4.37 -17.67 -10.08
C GLU A 217 3.63 -18.90 -9.55
N GLU A 218 4.20 -20.10 -9.72
CA GLU A 218 3.65 -21.35 -9.16
C GLU A 218 3.56 -21.31 -7.64
N ILE A 219 4.54 -20.68 -6.97
CA ILE A 219 4.50 -20.47 -5.52
C ILE A 219 3.32 -19.57 -5.15
N VAL A 220 3.16 -18.42 -5.81
CA VAL A 220 2.06 -17.48 -5.52
C VAL A 220 0.69 -18.09 -5.78
N HIS A 221 0.52 -18.81 -6.89
CA HIS A 221 -0.74 -19.48 -7.23
C HIS A 221 -1.10 -20.62 -6.26
N GLY A 222 -0.10 -21.25 -5.64
CA GLY A 222 -0.32 -22.33 -4.68
C GLY A 222 -0.57 -21.88 -3.24
N LEU A 223 -0.60 -20.58 -2.94
CA LEU A 223 -0.75 -20.05 -1.60
C LEU A 223 -2.14 -19.42 -1.39
N ASP A 224 -2.68 -19.61 -0.19
CA ASP A 224 -3.89 -18.90 0.24
C ASP A 224 -3.61 -17.38 0.34
N PRO A 225 -4.56 -16.53 -0.08
CA PRO A 225 -4.43 -15.09 0.08
C PRO A 225 -4.23 -14.67 1.55
N ASN A 226 -3.20 -13.87 1.81
CA ASN A 226 -2.91 -13.30 3.13
C ASN A 226 -3.17 -11.78 3.20
N VAL A 227 -3.68 -11.19 2.11
CA VAL A 227 -4.18 -9.83 2.09
C VAL A 227 -5.53 -9.75 1.41
N SER A 228 -6.42 -8.93 1.96
CA SER A 228 -7.74 -8.67 1.39
C SER A 228 -8.14 -7.20 1.52
N TYR A 229 -8.98 -6.75 0.59
CA TYR A 229 -9.62 -5.44 0.61
C TYR A 229 -10.96 -5.52 -0.14
N GLY A 230 -12.06 -5.60 0.59
CA GLY A 230 -13.35 -5.99 0.03
C GLY A 230 -13.28 -7.35 -0.63
N THR A 231 -13.76 -7.42 -1.87
CA THR A 231 -13.75 -8.66 -2.67
C THR A 231 -12.39 -8.98 -3.27
N ARG A 232 -11.42 -8.05 -3.19
CA ARG A 232 -10.07 -8.29 -3.72
C ARG A 232 -9.24 -9.03 -2.69
N GLN A 233 -8.56 -10.07 -3.15
CA GLN A 233 -7.65 -10.88 -2.35
C GLN A 233 -6.36 -11.10 -3.13
N GLY A 234 -5.26 -11.33 -2.42
CA GLY A 234 -4.00 -11.67 -3.06
C GLY A 234 -2.97 -12.22 -2.09
N VAL A 235 -1.87 -12.70 -2.65
CA VAL A 235 -0.71 -13.17 -1.89
C VAL A 235 0.34 -12.05 -1.87
N ASN A 236 0.73 -11.65 -0.68
CA ASN A 236 1.84 -10.75 -0.45
C ASN A 236 2.93 -11.48 0.36
N LEU A 237 3.95 -11.93 -0.35
CA LEU A 237 5.09 -12.67 0.22
C LEU A 237 5.94 -11.83 1.19
N TYR A 238 5.81 -10.51 1.19
CA TYR A 238 6.44 -9.62 2.18
C TYR A 238 5.62 -9.46 3.46
N ARG A 239 4.43 -10.05 3.56
CA ARG A 239 3.58 -10.03 4.76
C ARG A 239 3.53 -11.38 5.43
N THR A 240 3.15 -11.38 6.71
CA THR A 240 2.95 -12.61 7.47
C THR A 240 1.82 -13.45 6.85
N PRO A 241 1.85 -14.79 6.92
CA PRO A 241 2.90 -15.65 7.48
C PRO A 241 4.04 -15.98 6.50
N HIS A 242 3.97 -15.49 5.25
CA HIS A 242 4.91 -15.90 4.21
C HIS A 242 6.29 -15.29 4.41
N ARG A 243 6.37 -14.01 4.79
CA ARG A 243 7.64 -13.29 4.97
C ARG A 243 8.62 -14.05 5.85
N GLU A 244 8.14 -14.57 6.98
CA GLU A 244 8.96 -15.26 7.98
C GLU A 244 9.55 -16.57 7.42
N LYS A 245 8.87 -17.22 6.46
CA LYS A 245 9.35 -18.47 5.85
C LYS A 245 10.65 -18.31 5.06
N TRP A 246 10.86 -17.15 4.44
CA TRP A 246 12.00 -16.93 3.53
C TRP A 246 12.95 -15.82 3.98
N LYS A 247 12.52 -14.87 4.82
CA LYS A 247 13.40 -13.87 5.47
C LYS A 247 13.73 -14.19 6.92
N GLY A 248 13.13 -15.22 7.50
CA GLY A 248 13.19 -15.49 8.93
C GLY A 248 12.48 -14.41 9.77
N THR A 249 12.53 -14.61 11.09
CA THR A 249 11.97 -13.66 12.05
C THR A 249 12.87 -12.44 12.21
N ASP A 250 12.28 -11.25 12.24
CA ASP A 250 13.01 -10.00 12.49
C ASP A 250 13.38 -9.90 13.98
N LYS A 251 14.64 -9.54 14.31
CA LYS A 251 15.11 -9.39 15.70
C LYS A 251 14.26 -8.42 16.53
N LYS A 252 13.69 -7.38 15.90
CA LYS A 252 12.77 -6.45 16.57
C LYS A 252 11.46 -7.14 16.94
N VAL A 253 10.97 -8.04 16.10
CA VAL A 253 9.79 -8.88 16.39
C VAL A 253 10.10 -9.85 17.53
N GLU A 254 11.26 -10.51 17.52
CA GLU A 254 11.68 -11.38 18.63
C GLU A 254 11.70 -10.64 19.97
N LEU A 255 12.29 -9.43 19.99
CA LEU A 255 12.32 -8.58 21.18
C LEU A 255 10.91 -8.15 21.61
N TYR A 256 10.05 -7.76 20.66
CA TYR A 256 8.67 -7.41 20.93
C TYR A 256 7.91 -8.57 21.58
N VAL A 257 8.05 -9.79 21.03
CA VAL A 257 7.39 -11.00 21.53
C VAL A 257 7.85 -11.34 22.95
N ALA A 258 9.15 -11.22 23.24
CA ALA A 258 9.65 -11.45 24.60
C ALA A 258 9.00 -10.52 25.63
N TRP A 259 8.74 -9.26 25.27
CA TRP A 259 7.98 -8.32 26.11
C TRP A 259 6.50 -8.67 26.19
N ALA A 260 5.89 -9.01 25.05
CA ALA A 260 4.49 -9.41 25.00
C ALA A 260 4.21 -10.64 25.88
N GLN A 261 5.09 -11.65 25.90
CA GLN A 261 4.98 -12.82 26.78
C GLN A 261 5.02 -12.45 28.27
N LYS A 262 5.91 -11.53 28.66
CA LYS A 262 5.96 -11.05 30.06
C LYS A 262 4.68 -10.35 30.47
N ILE A 263 4.14 -9.50 29.59
CA ILE A 263 2.87 -8.79 29.85
C ILE A 263 1.71 -9.80 29.92
N TRP A 264 1.69 -10.78 29.01
CA TRP A 264 0.68 -11.84 28.99
C TRP A 264 0.68 -12.65 30.29
N GLN A 265 1.85 -13.01 30.81
CA GLN A 265 2.02 -13.75 32.07
C GLN A 265 1.53 -13.00 33.31
N LEU A 266 1.38 -11.67 33.25
CA LEU A 266 0.75 -10.92 34.35
C LEU A 266 -0.75 -11.22 34.51
N GLY A 267 -1.37 -11.96 33.57
CA GLY A 267 -2.72 -12.50 33.70
C GLY A 267 -3.84 -11.46 33.85
N SER A 268 -3.57 -10.21 33.47
CA SER A 268 -4.44 -9.08 33.79
C SER A 268 -4.98 -8.35 32.56
N LEU A 269 -4.72 -8.87 31.35
CA LEU A 269 -5.17 -8.25 30.11
C LEU A 269 -6.68 -8.40 29.90
N ASP A 270 -7.30 -9.49 30.33
CA ASP A 270 -8.73 -9.74 30.14
C ASP A 270 -9.56 -8.61 30.78
N GLY A 271 -9.47 -8.46 32.10
CA GLY A 271 -10.20 -7.42 32.83
C GLY A 271 -9.76 -5.98 32.53
N ARG A 272 -8.53 -5.76 32.02
CA ARG A 272 -8.04 -4.39 31.74
C ARG A 272 -8.36 -3.92 30.32
N GLU A 273 -8.31 -4.81 29.35
CA GLU A 273 -8.28 -4.43 27.94
C GLU A 273 -9.27 -5.21 27.08
N ARG A 274 -9.68 -6.43 27.45
CA ARG A 274 -10.57 -7.26 26.63
C ARG A 274 -12.03 -7.10 27.01
N ASP A 275 -12.36 -7.35 28.27
CA ASP A 275 -13.76 -7.58 28.70
C ASP A 275 -14.66 -6.38 28.41
N TRP A 276 -14.17 -5.17 28.70
CA TRP A 276 -14.93 -3.95 28.43
C TRP A 276 -15.10 -3.67 26.92
N LYS A 277 -14.15 -4.08 26.06
CA LYS A 277 -14.27 -3.92 24.60
C LYS A 277 -15.29 -4.90 24.03
N VAL A 278 -15.32 -6.13 24.55
CA VAL A 278 -16.35 -7.13 24.20
C VAL A 278 -17.73 -6.64 24.62
N GLU A 279 -17.87 -6.06 25.81
CA GLU A 279 -19.15 -5.51 26.27
C GLU A 279 -19.57 -4.26 25.49
N LEU A 280 -18.61 -3.39 25.18
CA LEU A 280 -18.83 -2.25 24.30
C LEU A 280 -19.28 -2.71 22.91
N ALA A 281 -18.70 -3.79 22.36
CA ALA A 281 -19.13 -4.34 21.07
C ALA A 281 -20.59 -4.73 21.04
N LYS A 282 -21.07 -5.42 22.08
CA LYS A 282 -22.49 -5.77 22.21
C LYS A 282 -23.38 -4.53 22.29
N THR A 283 -22.99 -3.57 23.13
CA THR A 283 -23.73 -2.30 23.31
C THR A 283 -23.80 -1.51 21.99
N THR A 284 -22.68 -1.42 21.26
CA THR A 284 -22.62 -0.78 19.95
C THR A 284 -23.48 -1.52 18.94
N GLY A 285 -23.45 -2.85 18.91
CA GLY A 285 -24.30 -3.65 18.02
C GLY A 285 -25.80 -3.41 18.25
N GLN A 286 -26.22 -3.37 19.52
CA GLN A 286 -27.61 -3.05 19.89
C GLN A 286 -28.00 -1.62 19.48
N ALA A 287 -27.10 -0.65 19.69
CA ALA A 287 -27.29 0.72 19.26
C ALA A 287 -27.44 0.82 17.73
N LEU A 288 -26.53 0.23 16.97
CA LEU A 288 -26.57 0.24 15.49
C LEU A 288 -27.82 -0.46 14.94
N HIS A 289 -28.23 -1.58 15.55
CA HIS A 289 -29.48 -2.26 15.17
C HIS A 289 -30.71 -1.39 15.41
N THR A 290 -30.78 -0.74 16.59
CA THR A 290 -31.89 0.16 16.94
C THR A 290 -31.96 1.38 16.01
N ILE A 291 -30.80 1.92 15.63
CA ILE A 291 -30.71 3.00 14.64
C ILE A 291 -31.23 2.55 13.28
N ALA A 292 -30.81 1.36 12.82
CA ALA A 292 -31.26 0.83 11.54
C ALA A 292 -32.77 0.55 11.47
N THR A 293 -33.43 0.34 12.62
CA THR A 293 -34.87 0.13 12.74
C THR A 293 -35.67 1.39 13.08
N GLY A 294 -35.04 2.57 13.05
CA GLY A 294 -35.71 3.87 13.20
C GLY A 294 -35.70 4.46 14.63
N GLY A 295 -34.82 4.00 15.50
CA GLY A 295 -34.63 4.59 16.84
C GLY A 295 -33.78 5.86 16.85
N ASP A 296 -33.74 6.53 18.01
CA ASP A 296 -33.00 7.79 18.23
C ASP A 296 -31.50 7.67 17.91
N VAL A 297 -31.06 8.27 16.81
CA VAL A 297 -29.68 8.15 16.31
C VAL A 297 -28.67 8.79 17.25
N VAL A 298 -28.94 10.02 17.69
CA VAL A 298 -28.00 10.79 18.51
C VAL A 298 -27.87 10.16 19.89
N GLY A 299 -28.99 9.80 20.53
CA GLY A 299 -28.98 9.20 21.86
C GLY A 299 -28.25 7.86 21.90
N HIS A 300 -28.44 7.00 20.90
CA HIS A 300 -27.76 5.71 20.83
C HIS A 300 -26.27 5.83 20.53
N LEU A 301 -25.86 6.72 19.62
CA LEU A 301 -24.44 6.96 19.37
C LEU A 301 -23.73 7.61 20.57
N LYS A 302 -24.39 8.52 21.28
CA LYS A 302 -23.84 9.13 22.49
C LYS A 302 -23.56 8.09 23.58
N LYS A 303 -24.47 7.13 23.79
CA LYS A 303 -24.28 6.02 24.75
C LYS A 303 -23.03 5.19 24.46
N VAL A 304 -22.66 5.05 23.19
CA VAL A 304 -21.50 4.26 22.76
C VAL A 304 -20.20 5.07 22.81
N LEU A 305 -20.24 6.31 22.33
CA LEU A 305 -19.03 7.11 22.14
C LEU A 305 -18.55 7.81 23.42
N SER A 306 -19.47 8.29 24.28
CA SER A 306 -19.09 9.01 25.50
C SER A 306 -18.32 8.19 26.55
N PRO A 307 -18.66 6.92 26.86
CA PRO A 307 -17.90 6.13 27.84
C PRO A 307 -16.61 5.54 27.25
N SER A 308 -16.39 5.65 25.94
CA SER A 308 -15.34 4.95 25.24
C SER A 308 -14.06 5.78 25.18
N SER A 309 -12.95 5.22 25.66
CA SER A 309 -11.62 5.79 25.45
C SER A 309 -11.09 5.57 24.02
N LEU A 310 -11.86 4.90 23.14
CA LEU A 310 -11.46 4.55 21.77
C LEU A 310 -11.45 5.76 20.83
N VAL A 311 -12.25 6.79 21.10
CA VAL A 311 -12.32 8.02 20.29
C VAL A 311 -11.97 9.22 21.18
N ASP A 312 -11.28 10.23 20.64
CA ASP A 312 -11.10 11.48 21.38
C ASP A 312 -12.46 12.18 21.56
N TYR A 313 -12.74 12.66 22.76
CA TYR A 313 -14.07 13.20 23.08
C TYR A 313 -14.47 14.37 22.18
N ARG A 314 -13.51 15.20 21.74
CA ARG A 314 -13.81 16.34 20.85
C ARG A 314 -14.19 15.86 19.45
N ALA A 315 -13.53 14.81 18.96
CA ALA A 315 -13.90 14.17 17.69
C ALA A 315 -15.26 13.48 17.79
N ALA A 316 -15.59 12.88 18.94
CA ALA A 316 -16.92 12.32 19.18
C ALA A 316 -18.00 13.42 19.23
N ASP A 317 -17.73 14.55 19.89
CA ASP A 317 -18.64 15.69 19.97
C ASP A 317 -18.90 16.33 18.59
N ASP A 318 -17.84 16.52 17.79
CA ASP A 318 -17.96 17.00 16.40
C ASP A 318 -18.80 16.03 15.56
N PHE A 319 -18.58 14.71 15.71
CA PHE A 319 -19.37 13.70 15.00
C PHE A 319 -20.84 13.71 15.44
N LEU A 320 -21.13 13.74 16.74
CA LEU A 320 -22.51 13.79 17.26
C LEU A 320 -23.23 15.08 16.83
N THR A 321 -22.52 16.20 16.77
CA THR A 321 -23.04 17.47 16.23
C THR A 321 -23.34 17.37 14.74
N TRP A 322 -22.50 16.69 13.97
CA TRP A 322 -22.79 16.42 12.56
C TRP A 322 -24.02 15.51 12.41
N VAL A 323 -24.14 14.44 13.21
CA VAL A 323 -25.26 13.50 13.19
C VAL A 323 -26.59 14.22 13.47
N SER A 324 -26.65 15.06 14.51
CA SER A 324 -27.88 15.79 14.86
C SER A 324 -28.38 16.71 13.73
N ASN A 325 -27.46 17.21 12.91
CA ASN A 325 -27.78 18.05 11.75
C ASN A 325 -28.01 17.25 10.45
N ASN A 326 -27.69 15.95 10.42
CA ASN A 326 -27.64 15.14 9.20
C ASN A 326 -28.13 13.69 9.40
N GLU A 327 -29.17 13.49 10.22
CA GLU A 327 -29.59 12.16 10.70
C GLU A 327 -29.74 11.11 9.59
N ALA A 328 -30.47 11.42 8.51
CA ALA A 328 -30.66 10.49 7.39
C ALA A 328 -29.34 10.09 6.70
N LYS A 329 -28.38 11.03 6.57
CA LYS A 329 -27.04 10.73 6.03
C LYS A 329 -26.23 9.89 7.02
N ALA A 330 -26.35 10.16 8.32
CA ALA A 330 -25.69 9.38 9.35
C ALA A 330 -26.17 7.93 9.37
N VAL A 331 -27.48 7.69 9.28
CA VAL A 331 -28.05 6.33 9.17
C VAL A 331 -27.50 5.61 7.94
N LYS A 332 -27.46 6.29 6.78
CA LYS A 332 -26.87 5.72 5.56
C LYS A 332 -25.38 5.38 5.74
N ALA A 333 -24.61 6.27 6.35
CA ALA A 333 -23.19 6.04 6.63
C ALA A 333 -22.97 4.80 7.52
N LEU A 334 -23.74 4.69 8.62
CA LEU A 334 -23.70 3.53 9.52
C LEU A 334 -24.11 2.23 8.80
N GLY A 335 -25.06 2.30 7.87
CA GLY A 335 -25.42 1.19 6.99
C GLY A 335 -24.24 0.75 6.10
N GLU A 336 -23.47 1.69 5.54
CA GLU A 336 -22.29 1.38 4.73
C GLU A 336 -21.15 0.72 5.52
N LEU A 337 -21.01 1.09 6.80
CA LEU A 337 -20.04 0.50 7.73
C LEU A 337 -20.39 -0.97 8.06
N THR A 338 -21.68 -1.26 8.23
CA THR A 338 -22.16 -2.59 8.68
C THR A 338 -22.43 -3.55 7.51
N ARG A 339 -22.59 -3.04 6.29
CA ARG A 339 -22.76 -3.85 5.07
C ARG A 339 -21.42 -4.47 4.68
N SER A 340 -21.29 -5.80 4.75
CA SER A 340 -20.04 -6.52 4.47
C SER A 340 -18.85 -5.89 5.22
N PRO A 341 -18.84 -6.02 6.56
CA PRO A 341 -17.92 -5.28 7.42
C PRO A 341 -16.48 -5.73 7.20
N GLY A 342 -15.58 -4.74 7.15
CA GLY A 342 -14.17 -4.96 6.84
C GLY A 342 -13.43 -3.63 6.59
N PRO A 343 -12.13 -3.67 6.27
CA PRO A 343 -11.34 -2.47 6.04
C PRO A 343 -11.94 -1.51 5.00
N GLU A 344 -12.52 -2.01 3.92
CA GLU A 344 -13.14 -1.18 2.87
C GLU A 344 -14.47 -0.54 3.29
N SER A 345 -15.16 -1.12 4.29
CA SER A 345 -16.38 -0.51 4.87
C SER A 345 -16.08 0.78 5.63
N ILE A 346 -14.86 0.91 6.16
CA ILE A 346 -14.37 2.13 6.80
C ILE A 346 -14.34 3.27 5.79
N ASP A 347 -13.82 3.03 4.58
CA ASP A 347 -13.75 4.07 3.56
C ASP A 347 -15.15 4.49 3.10
N ARG A 348 -16.04 3.52 2.82
CA ARG A 348 -17.43 3.83 2.44
C ARG A 348 -18.16 4.63 3.51
N PHE A 349 -17.97 4.29 4.79
CA PHE A 349 -18.50 5.09 5.90
C PHE A 349 -17.92 6.50 5.89
N LEU A 350 -16.59 6.63 5.77
CA LEU A 350 -15.89 7.90 5.83
C LEU A 350 -16.13 8.80 4.61
N GLU A 351 -16.67 8.30 3.51
CA GLU A 351 -17.15 9.15 2.39
C GLU A 351 -18.29 10.09 2.81
N PHE A 352 -19.09 9.71 3.81
CA PHE A 352 -20.19 10.54 4.32
C PHE A 352 -19.75 11.55 5.38
N ILE A 353 -18.64 11.27 6.08
CA ILE A 353 -18.23 12.03 7.26
C ILE A 353 -17.48 13.30 6.82
N PRO A 354 -17.83 14.50 7.32
CA PRO A 354 -17.19 15.74 6.92
C PRO A 354 -15.71 15.77 7.34
N ARG A 355 -14.87 16.48 6.57
CA ARG A 355 -13.45 16.71 6.88
C ARG A 355 -13.25 18.12 7.47
N ASP A 356 -13.82 18.35 8.65
CA ASP A 356 -13.75 19.60 9.40
C ASP A 356 -13.46 19.36 10.88
N GLY A 357 -13.19 20.43 11.63
CA GLY A 357 -12.92 20.36 13.07
C GLY A 357 -11.87 19.31 13.44
N GLN A 358 -12.19 18.49 14.45
CA GLN A 358 -11.37 17.35 14.89
C GLN A 358 -11.47 16.14 13.96
N LEU A 359 -12.46 16.10 13.06
CA LEU A 359 -12.64 15.04 12.05
C LEU A 359 -11.87 15.33 10.75
N ALA A 360 -11.11 16.42 10.68
CA ALA A 360 -10.24 16.73 9.56
C ALA A 360 -9.08 15.72 9.41
N GLY A 361 -8.59 15.19 10.54
CA GLY A 361 -7.45 14.27 10.58
C GLY A 361 -7.84 12.80 10.39
N ASP A 362 -7.06 12.09 9.57
CA ASP A 362 -7.31 10.65 9.29
C ASP A 362 -7.29 9.76 10.54
N GLY A 363 -6.49 10.11 11.55
CA GLY A 363 -6.39 9.34 12.79
C GLY A 363 -7.71 9.35 13.59
N ALA A 364 -8.30 10.53 13.78
CA ALA A 364 -9.57 10.66 14.50
C ALA A 364 -10.71 9.92 13.76
N ARG A 365 -10.75 10.07 12.43
CA ARG A 365 -11.73 9.40 11.56
C ARG A 365 -11.60 7.87 11.62
N LEU A 366 -10.38 7.34 11.55
CA LEU A 366 -10.15 5.89 11.62
C LEU A 366 -10.46 5.33 13.01
N SER A 367 -10.11 6.05 14.08
CA SER A 367 -10.50 5.67 15.44
C SER A 367 -12.02 5.67 15.62
N LEU A 368 -12.72 6.68 15.08
CA LEU A 368 -14.19 6.73 15.07
C LEU A 368 -14.79 5.52 14.32
N ALA A 369 -14.34 5.28 13.09
CA ALA A 369 -14.87 4.20 12.26
C ALA A 369 -14.65 2.83 12.91
N THR A 370 -13.45 2.56 13.44
CA THR A 370 -13.14 1.28 14.11
C THR A 370 -13.80 1.13 15.47
N ALA A 371 -14.08 2.24 16.17
CA ALA A 371 -14.88 2.24 17.41
C ALA A 371 -16.33 1.79 17.18
N LEU A 372 -16.88 2.04 15.99
CA LEU A 372 -18.21 1.60 15.60
C LEU A 372 -18.17 0.20 14.96
N LEU A 373 -17.16 -0.06 14.11
CA LEU A 373 -16.98 -1.34 13.41
C LEU A 373 -16.78 -2.52 14.35
N LEU A 374 -16.20 -2.31 15.54
CA LEU A 374 -15.98 -3.39 16.51
C LEU A 374 -17.28 -4.12 16.91
N ALA A 375 -18.46 -3.52 16.71
CA ALA A 375 -19.75 -4.16 16.92
C ALA A 375 -19.98 -5.40 16.04
N THR A 376 -19.31 -5.49 14.89
CA THR A 376 -19.55 -6.56 13.92
C THR A 376 -18.76 -7.81 14.28
N ASP A 377 -17.49 -7.65 14.67
CA ASP A 377 -16.60 -8.72 15.08
C ASP A 377 -15.36 -8.13 15.77
N VAL A 378 -15.45 -7.87 17.08
CA VAL A 378 -14.35 -7.25 17.84
C VAL A 378 -13.08 -8.11 17.89
N GLU A 379 -13.22 -9.44 17.72
CA GLU A 379 -12.14 -10.41 17.80
C GLU A 379 -11.30 -10.42 16.51
N GLN A 380 -11.94 -10.14 15.36
CA GLN A 380 -11.28 -10.05 14.04
C GLN A 380 -11.00 -8.62 13.58
N LEU A 381 -11.82 -7.66 14.01
CA LEU A 381 -11.78 -6.23 13.66
C LEU A 381 -11.66 -5.38 14.95
N PRO A 382 -10.57 -5.53 15.73
CA PRO A 382 -10.41 -4.79 16.98
C PRO A 382 -10.18 -3.30 16.72
N PRO A 383 -10.52 -2.42 17.69
CA PRO A 383 -10.43 -0.97 17.51
C PRO A 383 -9.00 -0.49 17.29
N TRP A 384 -8.86 0.59 16.52
CA TRP A 384 -7.58 1.18 16.16
C TRP A 384 -7.29 2.49 16.88
N ARG A 385 -6.04 2.68 17.28
CA ARG A 385 -5.52 3.95 17.84
C ARG A 385 -4.16 4.28 17.26
N HIS A 386 -3.99 5.55 16.87
CA HIS A 386 -2.78 6.06 16.24
C HIS A 386 -1.50 5.71 17.00
N THR A 387 -1.39 6.13 18.27
CA THR A 387 -0.17 5.95 19.06
C THR A 387 0.23 4.49 19.21
N SER A 388 -0.74 3.59 19.46
CA SER A 388 -0.46 2.16 19.61
C SER A 388 -0.06 1.53 18.28
N ALA A 389 -0.81 1.80 17.21
CA ALA A 389 -0.51 1.24 15.89
C ALA A 389 0.86 1.72 15.36
N GLU A 390 1.16 3.02 15.47
CA GLU A 390 2.44 3.58 15.02
C GLU A 390 3.62 3.00 15.81
N LEU A 391 3.48 2.89 17.14
CA LEU A 391 4.52 2.32 17.97
C LEU A 391 4.74 0.83 17.67
N THR A 392 3.66 0.05 17.52
CA THR A 392 3.75 -1.36 17.13
C THR A 392 4.45 -1.52 15.78
N VAL A 393 4.11 -0.70 14.78
CA VAL A 393 4.82 -0.69 13.48
C VAL A 393 6.31 -0.41 13.68
N ARG A 394 6.66 0.61 14.48
CA ARG A 394 8.07 0.97 14.75
C ARG A 394 8.84 -0.14 15.48
N LEU A 395 8.21 -0.78 16.46
CA LEU A 395 8.83 -1.83 17.28
C LEU A 395 8.86 -3.20 16.60
N THR A 396 8.12 -3.40 15.51
CA THR A 396 8.08 -4.68 14.75
C THR A 396 8.61 -4.55 13.33
N ASN A 397 9.26 -3.42 13.01
CA ASN A 397 9.79 -3.13 11.66
C ASN A 397 8.72 -3.22 10.56
N GLY A 398 7.51 -2.73 10.86
CA GLY A 398 6.36 -2.79 9.96
C GLY A 398 6.42 -1.83 8.79
N TYR A 399 5.55 -2.08 7.81
CA TYR A 399 5.40 -1.27 6.62
C TYR A 399 4.72 0.07 6.94
N ARG A 400 5.20 1.14 6.30
CA ARG A 400 4.51 2.44 6.35
C ARG A 400 3.39 2.48 5.31
N PRO A 401 2.26 3.14 5.61
CA PRO A 401 1.23 3.40 4.62
C PRO A 401 1.78 4.20 3.43
N GLN A 402 1.24 3.94 2.23
CA GLN A 402 1.50 4.79 1.06
C GLN A 402 0.92 6.20 1.28
N GLN A 403 1.38 7.21 0.53
CA GLN A 403 0.86 8.57 0.65
C GLN A 403 -0.63 8.67 0.25
N SER A 404 -1.07 7.85 -0.70
CA SER A 404 -2.48 7.73 -1.10
C SER A 404 -3.28 6.75 -0.24
N ALA A 405 -2.69 6.19 0.82
CA ALA A 405 -3.35 5.13 1.57
C ALA A 405 -4.62 5.63 2.24
N THR A 406 -5.74 4.95 2.01
CA THR A 406 -7.02 5.25 2.65
C THR A 406 -7.04 4.87 4.13
N ALA A 407 -8.11 5.19 4.85
CA ALA A 407 -8.25 4.81 6.24
C ALA A 407 -8.38 3.28 6.38
N GLY A 408 -9.13 2.65 5.49
CA GLY A 408 -9.22 1.19 5.41
C GLY A 408 -7.87 0.53 5.11
N GLU A 409 -7.09 1.05 4.15
CA GLU A 409 -5.76 0.49 3.85
C GLU A 409 -4.78 0.63 5.03
N LYS A 410 -4.85 1.74 5.79
CA LYS A 410 -4.10 1.90 7.04
C LYS A 410 -4.53 0.88 8.09
N TYR A 411 -5.83 0.58 8.16
CA TYR A 411 -6.36 -0.45 9.05
C TYR A 411 -5.91 -1.87 8.65
N VAL A 412 -5.82 -2.19 7.35
CA VAL A 412 -5.22 -3.46 6.88
C VAL A 412 -3.79 -3.64 7.39
N LEU A 413 -2.96 -2.59 7.32
CA LEU A 413 -1.59 -2.66 7.82
C LEU A 413 -1.55 -2.90 9.33
N PHE A 414 -2.49 -2.33 10.08
CA PHE A 414 -2.63 -2.61 11.49
C PHE A 414 -3.02 -4.06 11.76
N LEU A 415 -4.05 -4.59 11.09
CA LEU A 415 -4.48 -5.98 11.23
C LEU A 415 -3.34 -6.96 10.91
N GLU A 416 -2.58 -6.69 9.85
CA GLU A 416 -1.42 -7.50 9.47
C GLU A 416 -0.32 -7.50 10.54
N ARG A 417 -0.13 -6.37 11.25
CA ARG A 417 0.78 -6.34 12.41
C ARG A 417 0.27 -7.17 13.58
N LEU A 418 -1.04 -7.20 13.82
CA LEU A 418 -1.63 -8.07 14.84
C LEU A 418 -1.45 -9.55 14.49
N ASP A 419 -1.68 -9.92 13.23
CA ASP A 419 -1.48 -11.29 12.74
C ASP A 419 0.00 -11.71 12.89
N LEU A 420 0.93 -10.81 12.63
CA LEU A 420 2.36 -11.07 12.83
C LEU A 420 2.66 -11.37 14.30
N ILE A 421 2.11 -10.56 15.22
CA ILE A 421 2.28 -10.76 16.65
C ILE A 421 1.67 -12.09 17.08
N MET A 422 0.48 -12.44 16.61
CA MET A 422 -0.17 -13.71 16.92
C MET A 422 0.67 -14.90 16.45
N ASN A 423 1.15 -14.86 15.19
CA ASN A 423 2.00 -15.89 14.63
C ASN A 423 3.31 -16.04 15.41
N ALA A 424 3.93 -14.94 15.77
CA ALA A 424 5.18 -14.96 16.52
C ALA A 424 4.98 -15.42 17.98
N MET A 425 3.93 -14.95 18.67
CA MET A 425 3.56 -15.43 20.01
C MET A 425 3.28 -16.94 20.02
N LYS A 426 2.57 -17.45 18.99
CA LYS A 426 2.33 -18.89 18.80
C LYS A 426 3.64 -19.66 18.61
N ALA A 427 4.56 -19.16 17.77
CA ALA A 427 5.86 -19.77 17.55
C ALA A 427 6.72 -19.85 18.83
N HIS A 428 6.51 -18.93 19.78
CA HIS A 428 7.15 -18.91 21.09
C HIS A 428 6.34 -19.62 22.21
N GLY A 429 5.33 -20.42 21.86
CA GLY A 429 4.59 -21.26 22.81
C GLY A 429 3.54 -20.52 23.64
N THR A 430 3.13 -19.30 23.25
CA THR A 430 2.10 -18.52 23.93
C THR A 430 1.03 -18.09 22.92
N PRO A 431 0.20 -19.01 22.38
CA PRO A 431 -0.81 -18.66 21.39
C PRO A 431 -1.83 -17.68 21.98
N LEU A 432 -2.11 -16.61 21.23
CA LEU A 432 -3.20 -15.67 21.52
C LEU A 432 -4.52 -16.21 20.96
N ARG A 433 -5.67 -15.83 21.55
CA ARG A 433 -6.99 -16.30 21.08
C ARG A 433 -7.33 -15.75 19.70
N ASP A 434 -7.10 -14.45 19.50
CA ASP A 434 -7.53 -13.68 18.33
C ASP A 434 -6.76 -12.35 18.22
N ARG A 435 -7.18 -11.49 17.28
CA ARG A 435 -6.55 -10.18 17.07
C ARG A 435 -6.83 -9.21 18.22
N LEU A 436 -7.91 -9.37 18.98
CA LEU A 436 -8.20 -8.52 20.12
C LEU A 436 -7.17 -8.72 21.25
N ASP A 437 -6.71 -9.95 21.48
CA ASP A 437 -5.60 -10.20 22.40
C ASP A 437 -4.28 -9.54 21.94
N ALA A 438 -3.96 -9.66 20.65
CA ALA A 438 -2.79 -9.01 20.07
C ALA A 438 -2.90 -7.48 20.17
N GLN A 439 -4.11 -6.95 19.99
CA GLN A 439 -4.41 -5.53 20.13
C GLN A 439 -4.26 -5.06 21.57
N ALA A 440 -4.72 -5.82 22.55
CA ALA A 440 -4.58 -5.51 23.97
C ALA A 440 -3.09 -5.45 24.38
N LEU A 441 -2.27 -6.36 23.86
CA LEU A 441 -0.82 -6.33 24.04
C LEU A 441 -0.20 -5.09 23.40
N ALA A 442 -0.53 -4.80 22.14
CA ALA A 442 -0.05 -3.63 21.42
C ALA A 442 -0.42 -2.31 22.14
N TRP A 443 -1.64 -2.23 22.69
CA TRP A 443 -2.08 -1.08 23.45
C TRP A 443 -1.30 -0.96 24.77
N THR A 444 -1.21 -2.05 25.53
CA THR A 444 -0.53 -2.07 26.83
C THR A 444 0.95 -1.69 26.71
N ILE A 445 1.64 -2.19 25.68
CA ILE A 445 3.03 -1.84 25.37
C ILE A 445 3.15 -0.34 25.05
N ALA A 446 2.16 0.24 24.38
CA ALA A 446 2.22 1.61 23.91
C ALA A 446 1.86 2.67 24.95
N THR A 447 0.95 2.37 25.87
CA THR A 447 0.47 3.35 26.85
C THR A 447 1.24 3.34 28.16
N ARG A 448 1.88 2.23 28.49
CA ARG A 448 2.65 2.14 29.71
C ARG A 448 4.03 2.72 29.45
N HIS A 449 4.50 3.60 30.33
CA HIS A 449 5.92 3.93 30.45
C HIS A 449 6.69 2.73 31.00
N LEU A 450 6.59 1.58 30.33
CA LEU A 450 7.41 0.42 30.64
C LEU A 450 8.84 0.81 30.23
N PRO A 451 9.81 0.76 31.15
CA PRO A 451 11.19 0.70 30.71
C PRO A 451 11.29 -0.58 29.88
N LEU A 452 11.56 -0.43 28.59
CA LEU A 452 11.78 -1.55 27.67
C LEU A 452 13.29 -1.71 27.44
N PRO A 453 14.07 -2.32 28.38
CA PRO A 453 15.46 -2.68 28.16
C PRO A 453 15.69 -3.32 26.79
N GLY A 454 16.71 -2.84 26.07
CA GLY A 454 17.02 -3.29 24.71
C GLY A 454 16.35 -2.49 23.59
N LEU A 455 15.36 -1.64 23.91
CA LEU A 455 14.80 -0.65 22.99
C LEU A 455 15.33 0.74 23.34
N GLY A 456 15.93 1.45 22.38
CA GLY A 456 16.50 2.77 22.63
C GLY A 456 15.43 3.77 23.08
N ARG A 457 15.78 4.77 23.90
CA ARG A 457 14.83 5.81 24.37
C ARG A 457 14.10 6.52 23.21
N LYS A 458 14.75 6.65 22.04
CA LYS A 458 14.17 7.18 20.79
C LYS A 458 13.15 6.23 20.12
N GLU A 459 13.23 4.93 20.37
CA GLU A 459 12.34 3.90 19.83
C GLU A 459 11.05 3.71 20.66
N VAL A 460 11.02 4.24 21.89
CA VAL A 460 9.87 4.16 22.80
C VAL A 460 9.11 5.49 22.85
N LEU A 461 9.80 6.63 22.75
CA LEU A 461 9.15 7.95 22.74
C LEU A 461 8.40 8.19 21.42
N VAL A 462 7.08 8.25 21.48
CA VAL A 462 6.29 9.00 20.50
C VAL A 462 6.40 10.46 20.94
N ARG A 463 6.93 11.35 20.11
CA ARG A 463 6.80 12.78 20.39
C ARG A 463 5.31 13.09 20.33
N GLY A 464 4.66 13.10 21.49
CA GLY A 464 3.35 13.71 21.64
C GLY A 464 3.50 15.16 21.20
N SER A 465 2.86 15.52 20.10
CA SER A 465 2.54 16.90 19.78
C SER A 465 1.90 17.51 21.03
N HIS A 466 2.62 18.47 21.60
CA HIS A 466 2.12 19.31 22.67
C HIS A 466 0.87 20.07 22.22
N ALA A 467 -0.18 19.99 23.03
CA ALA A 467 -1.18 21.03 23.21
C ALA A 467 -1.87 20.74 24.55
N GLY A 468 -1.77 21.52 25.61
CA GLY A 468 -0.93 22.66 25.95
C GLY A 468 -1.09 22.84 27.47
N MET A 469 -0.02 23.20 28.17
CA MET A 469 -0.16 23.77 29.50
C MET A 469 -0.64 25.21 29.31
N THR A 470 -1.87 25.49 29.72
CA THR A 470 -2.25 26.60 30.61
C THR A 470 -3.65 26.36 31.11
#